data_AF-A0A6P1JFV9-F1
#
_entry.id   AF-A0A6P1JFV9-F1
#
_cell.length_a   1.000
_cell.length_b   1.000
_cell.length_c   1.000
_cell.angle_alpha   90.00
_cell.angle_beta   90.00
_cell.angle_gamma   90.00
#
_symmetry.space_group_name_H-M   'P 1'
#
loop_
_entity.id
_entity.type
_entity.pdbx_description
1 polymer ?
#
loop_
_entity_poly.entity_id
_entity_poly.type
_entity_poly.pdbx_seq_one_letter_code
_entity_poly.pdbx_strand_id
1 'polypeptide(L)'
;MTRRTAVAAVAWTTPVVSAAVAAPGAASSAPVPVDQGPYVGLILIPRRAGEFRIDLRVARSGPAGSPVVLADEARVDIASEHDVETWAAGIVVDGPRAGHLLLPAGSYPSAGSYTGKDGVTLQVARIVGSGYSSFTSQPKGRFAVTATVTRGRVHPGADPKAQTALGFGTQTLSLVA
;
A
#
# COMPACT_ATOMS: atom_id res chain seq x y z
N MET A 1 -44.30 -44.82 -64.03
CA MET A 1 -44.68 -44.09 -62.80
C MET A 1 -43.46 -43.34 -62.29
N THR A 2 -43.59 -42.03 -62.20
CA THR A 2 -42.53 -41.05 -61.92
C THR A 2 -42.08 -41.05 -60.45
N ARG A 3 -40.78 -40.87 -60.19
CA ARG A 3 -40.32 -40.18 -58.96
C ARG A 3 -39.09 -39.31 -59.27
N ARG A 4 -39.24 -38.04 -58.88
CA ARG A 4 -38.31 -36.89 -58.95
C ARG A 4 -37.12 -37.05 -58.01
N THR A 5 -36.01 -36.34 -58.31
CA THR A 5 -35.19 -35.42 -57.47
C THR A 5 -33.74 -35.45 -57.99
N ALA A 6 -33.14 -34.42 -58.59
CA ALA A 6 -32.82 -33.06 -58.12
C ALA A 6 -31.91 -33.02 -56.88
N VAL A 7 -30.63 -32.69 -57.09
CA VAL A 7 -29.92 -31.47 -56.65
C VAL A 7 -28.43 -31.80 -56.47
N ALA A 8 -27.59 -31.10 -57.23
CA ALA A 8 -26.14 -31.14 -57.13
C ALA A 8 -25.66 -30.42 -55.85
N ALA A 9 -24.70 -31.01 -55.15
CA ALA A 9 -23.97 -30.35 -54.07
C ALA A 9 -22.47 -30.40 -54.38
N VAL A 10 -21.93 -29.24 -54.76
CA VAL A 10 -20.50 -28.92 -54.73
C VAL A 10 -20.25 -28.25 -53.38
N ALA A 11 -19.30 -28.75 -52.60
CA ALA A 11 -18.64 -27.96 -51.57
C ALA A 11 -17.25 -28.53 -51.30
N TRP A 12 -16.23 -27.82 -51.77
CA TRP A 12 -14.83 -28.01 -51.41
C TRP A 12 -14.54 -27.26 -50.11
N THR A 13 -13.80 -27.86 -49.18
CA THR A 13 -12.76 -27.21 -48.35
C THR A 13 -12.12 -28.21 -47.38
N THR A 14 -10.80 -28.40 -47.48
CA THR A 14 -9.97 -29.13 -46.52
C THR A 14 -9.61 -28.24 -45.33
N PRO A 15 -9.69 -28.70 -44.07
CA PRO A 15 -9.29 -27.90 -42.92
C PRO A 15 -7.77 -27.95 -42.75
N VAL A 16 -7.12 -26.78 -42.68
CA VAL A 16 -5.72 -26.66 -42.24
C VAL A 16 -5.73 -26.46 -40.73
N VAL A 17 -5.25 -27.45 -39.97
CA VAL A 17 -5.03 -27.32 -38.52
C VAL A 17 -3.63 -26.76 -38.31
N SER A 18 -3.55 -25.47 -38.01
CA SER A 18 -2.31 -24.82 -37.56
C SER A 18 -2.05 -25.19 -36.10
N ALA A 19 -1.09 -26.07 -35.84
CA ALA A 19 -0.61 -26.33 -34.48
C ALA A 19 0.27 -25.14 -34.03
N ALA A 20 -0.27 -24.26 -33.20
CA ALA A 20 0.51 -23.23 -32.53
C ALA A 20 1.32 -23.87 -31.39
N VAL A 21 2.64 -23.93 -31.57
CA VAL A 21 3.60 -24.35 -30.53
C VAL A 21 3.55 -23.31 -29.41
N ALA A 22 3.10 -23.72 -28.23
CA ALA A 22 3.16 -22.86 -27.04
C ALA A 22 4.63 -22.71 -26.60
N ALA A 23 5.13 -21.48 -26.62
CA ALA A 23 6.45 -21.15 -26.09
C ALA A 23 6.46 -21.32 -24.55
N PRO A 24 7.39 -22.09 -23.97
CA PRO A 24 7.58 -22.14 -22.53
C PRO A 24 8.28 -20.85 -22.08
N GLY A 25 7.58 -19.96 -21.39
CA GLY A 25 8.24 -18.74 -20.89
C GLY A 25 7.38 -17.58 -20.40
N ALA A 26 6.07 -17.72 -20.29
CA ALA A 26 5.23 -16.71 -19.62
C ALA A 26 4.72 -17.29 -18.30
N ALA A 27 5.58 -17.29 -17.28
CA ALA A 27 5.09 -17.31 -15.91
C ALA A 27 4.36 -15.97 -15.70
N SER A 28 3.07 -15.95 -16.07
CA SER A 28 2.16 -14.88 -15.70
C SER A 28 2.30 -14.72 -14.19
N SER A 29 2.83 -13.58 -13.75
CA SER A 29 2.80 -13.23 -12.33
C SER A 29 1.34 -13.16 -11.96
N ALA A 30 0.84 -14.23 -11.35
CA ALA A 30 -0.51 -14.27 -10.85
C ALA A 30 -0.70 -13.01 -9.98
N PRO A 31 -1.81 -12.27 -10.15
CA PRO A 31 -2.08 -11.10 -9.32
C PRO A 31 -1.93 -11.52 -7.87
N VAL A 32 -1.10 -10.81 -7.10
CA VAL A 32 -0.97 -11.07 -5.67
C VAL A 32 -2.38 -10.90 -5.07
N PRO A 33 -2.94 -11.96 -4.44
CA PRO A 33 -4.26 -11.88 -3.84
C PRO A 33 -4.38 -10.64 -2.97
N VAL A 34 -5.56 -10.02 -2.98
CA VAL A 34 -5.78 -8.72 -2.33
C VAL A 34 -5.35 -8.77 -0.87
N ASP A 35 -5.45 -9.93 -0.21
CA ASP A 35 -5.15 -10.19 1.21
C ASP A 35 -3.66 -10.44 1.52
N GLN A 36 -2.78 -10.42 0.51
CA GLN A 36 -1.37 -10.80 0.65
C GLN A 36 -0.37 -9.63 0.66
N GLY A 37 -0.82 -8.40 0.38
CA GLY A 37 0.04 -7.21 0.34
C GLY A 37 0.98 -7.16 -0.89
N PRO A 38 2.10 -6.41 -0.84
CA PRO A 38 2.55 -5.60 0.29
C PRO A 38 1.62 -4.41 0.53
N TYR A 39 1.29 -4.17 1.80
CA TYR A 39 0.56 -3.01 2.27
C TYR A 39 1.49 -2.00 2.90
N VAL A 40 1.11 -0.74 2.81
CA VAL A 40 1.73 0.39 3.49
C VAL A 40 0.69 0.99 4.41
N GLY A 41 1.10 1.24 5.64
CA GLY A 41 0.28 1.92 6.62
C GLY A 41 1.11 2.90 7.43
N LEU A 42 0.42 3.89 7.98
CA LEU A 42 1.00 4.94 8.79
C LEU A 42 0.35 4.99 10.17
N ILE A 43 1.09 5.50 11.14
CA ILE A 43 0.59 5.82 12.47
C ILE A 43 1.13 7.19 12.85
N LEU A 44 0.23 8.17 12.98
CA LEU A 44 0.53 9.44 13.63
C LEU A 44 0.55 9.24 15.14
N ILE A 45 1.60 9.75 15.78
CA ILE A 45 1.84 9.63 17.21
C ILE A 45 2.09 11.04 17.78
N PRO A 46 1.23 11.53 18.69
CA PRO A 46 1.49 12.76 19.41
C PRO A 46 2.49 12.50 20.54
N ARG A 47 3.31 13.49 20.91
CA ARG A 47 4.24 13.37 22.06
C ARG A 47 4.06 14.47 23.09
N ARG A 48 4.12 15.72 22.63
CA ARG A 48 3.99 16.94 23.43
C ARG A 48 3.09 17.93 22.69
N ALA A 49 2.83 19.07 23.30
CA ALA A 49 2.13 20.16 22.64
C ALA A 49 2.83 20.51 21.31
N GLY A 50 2.07 20.49 20.21
CA GLY A 50 2.53 20.78 18.86
C GLY A 50 3.47 19.76 18.23
N GLU A 51 3.81 18.66 18.92
CA GLU A 51 4.76 17.66 18.42
C GLU A 51 4.06 16.38 17.94
N PHE A 52 4.43 15.92 16.73
CA PHE A 52 3.97 14.67 16.16
C PHE A 52 5.08 13.90 15.44
N ARG A 53 4.93 12.58 15.38
CA ARG A 53 5.75 11.68 14.55
C ARG A 53 4.85 10.82 13.69
N ILE A 54 5.36 10.39 12.54
CA ILE A 54 4.73 9.39 11.69
C ILE A 54 5.59 8.13 11.72
N ASP A 55 5.01 7.01 12.16
CA ASP A 55 5.62 5.69 12.03
C ASP A 55 5.03 5.01 10.79
N LEU A 56 5.91 4.52 9.91
CA LEU A 56 5.50 3.78 8.72
C LEU A 56 5.61 2.27 8.97
N ARG A 57 4.72 1.52 8.33
CA ARG A 57 4.72 0.06 8.36
C ARG A 57 4.53 -0.47 6.96
N VAL A 58 5.25 -1.55 6.67
CA VAL A 58 5.02 -2.35 5.46
C VAL A 58 4.66 -3.74 5.91
N ALA A 59 3.65 -4.35 5.28
CA ALA A 59 3.25 -5.69 5.63
C ALA A 59 2.95 -6.55 4.41
N ARG A 60 3.35 -7.81 4.43
CA ARG A 60 3.11 -8.76 3.33
C ARG A 60 2.95 -10.16 3.89
N SER A 61 2.15 -10.99 3.22
CA SER A 61 2.10 -12.42 3.55
C SER A 61 3.46 -13.07 3.32
N GLY A 62 3.82 -14.00 4.19
CA GLY A 62 5.08 -14.71 4.09
C GLY A 62 5.38 -15.55 5.32
N PRO A 63 6.36 -16.46 5.23
CA PRO A 63 6.85 -17.24 6.36
C PRO A 63 7.26 -16.35 7.53
N ALA A 64 7.16 -16.86 8.76
CA ALA A 64 7.59 -16.14 9.95
C ALA A 64 9.04 -15.66 9.82
N GLY A 65 9.27 -14.37 10.03
CA GLY A 65 10.60 -13.75 9.95
C GLY A 65 11.07 -13.42 8.53
N SER A 66 10.32 -13.76 7.48
CA SER A 66 10.70 -13.38 6.12
C SER A 66 10.69 -11.85 5.96
N PRO A 67 11.64 -11.26 5.22
CA PRO A 67 11.62 -9.83 4.98
C PRO A 67 10.36 -9.41 4.22
N VAL A 68 9.93 -8.17 4.46
CA VAL A 68 8.80 -7.57 3.76
C VAL A 68 9.33 -6.82 2.54
N VAL A 69 9.02 -7.32 1.35
CA VAL A 69 9.46 -6.70 0.10
C VAL A 69 8.38 -5.79 -0.44
N LEU A 70 8.72 -4.51 -0.58
CA LEU A 70 7.95 -3.49 -1.29
C LEU A 70 8.47 -3.39 -2.73
N ALA A 71 7.62 -3.69 -3.71
CA ALA A 71 8.02 -3.73 -5.12
C ALA A 71 8.23 -2.35 -5.73
N ASP A 72 7.39 -1.39 -5.32
CA ASP A 72 7.37 -0.02 -5.85
C ASP A 72 7.46 0.97 -4.70
N GLU A 73 8.04 2.15 -4.96
CA GLU A 73 8.08 3.22 -3.97
C GLU A 73 6.66 3.61 -3.54
N ALA A 74 6.46 3.75 -2.22
CA ALA A 74 5.25 4.27 -1.64
C ALA A 74 5.43 5.72 -1.19
N ARG A 75 4.32 6.46 -1.12
CA ARG A 75 4.29 7.88 -0.76
C ARG A 75 3.23 8.13 0.29
N VAL A 76 3.61 8.88 1.31
CA VAL A 76 2.71 9.41 2.33
C VAL A 76 2.75 10.92 2.29
N ASP A 77 1.63 11.55 2.02
CA ASP A 77 1.47 13.00 2.06
C ASP A 77 0.98 13.44 3.44
N ILE A 78 1.47 14.59 3.88
CA ILE A 78 1.22 15.19 5.19
C ILE A 78 0.67 16.60 4.97
N ALA A 79 -0.44 16.91 5.62
CA ALA A 79 -1.03 18.23 5.65
C ALA A 79 -1.35 18.64 7.08
N SER A 80 -1.03 19.87 7.47
CA SER A 80 -1.38 20.43 8.76
C SER A 80 -2.21 21.71 8.64
N GLU A 81 -3.03 21.98 9.65
CA GLU A 81 -3.77 23.24 9.76
C GLU A 81 -2.89 24.39 10.30
N HIS A 82 -1.74 24.06 10.87
CA HIS A 82 -0.80 25.00 11.49
C HIS A 82 0.62 24.84 10.93
N ASP A 83 1.41 25.91 10.97
CA ASP A 83 2.77 25.92 10.43
C ASP A 83 3.69 25.02 11.24
N VAL A 84 4.51 24.23 10.53
CA VAL A 84 5.50 23.34 11.10
C VAL A 84 6.86 24.05 11.08
N GLU A 85 7.39 24.29 12.27
CA GLU A 85 8.69 24.94 12.48
C GLU A 85 9.84 23.99 12.18
N THR A 86 9.72 22.74 12.64
CA THR A 86 10.72 21.70 12.42
C THR A 86 10.04 20.46 11.88
N TRP A 87 10.51 19.98 10.74
CA TRP A 87 10.09 18.70 10.18
C TRP A 87 11.04 17.59 10.64
N ALA A 88 10.50 16.41 10.98
CA ALA A 88 11.31 15.22 11.24
C ALA A 88 12.16 14.87 10.01
N ALA A 89 13.34 14.29 10.23
CA ALA A 89 14.27 14.01 9.12
C ALA A 89 13.65 13.08 8.06
N GLY A 90 14.07 13.17 6.80
CA GLY A 90 13.49 12.34 5.74
C GLY A 90 12.06 12.71 5.32
N ILE A 91 11.36 13.61 6.02
CA ILE A 91 10.20 14.31 5.44
C ILE A 91 10.75 15.32 4.44
N VAL A 92 10.28 15.22 3.20
CA VAL A 92 10.50 16.22 2.16
C VAL A 92 9.48 17.33 2.37
N VAL A 93 9.96 18.56 2.51
CA VAL A 93 9.12 19.72 2.82
C VAL A 93 8.57 20.31 1.52
N ASP A 94 7.25 20.32 1.37
CA ASP A 94 6.55 20.92 0.23
C ASP A 94 6.09 22.36 0.55
N GLY A 95 6.01 22.71 1.83
CA GLY A 95 5.65 24.04 2.32
C GLY A 95 5.59 24.08 3.85
N PRO A 96 5.19 25.22 4.44
CA PRO A 96 5.13 25.35 5.91
C PRO A 96 4.11 24.43 6.57
N ARG A 97 3.10 23.95 5.82
CA ARG A 97 2.01 23.09 6.29
C ARG A 97 1.89 21.78 5.54
N ALA A 98 2.86 21.47 4.68
CA ALA A 98 2.79 20.33 3.80
C ALA A 98 4.16 19.69 3.64
N GLY A 99 4.18 18.37 3.62
CA GLY A 99 5.37 17.60 3.32
C GLY A 99 5.00 16.18 2.97
N HIS A 100 5.98 15.39 2.57
CA HIS A 100 5.76 13.99 2.24
C HIS A 100 6.92 13.10 2.64
N LEU A 101 6.61 11.83 2.83
CA LEU A 101 7.57 10.76 3.04
C LEU A 101 7.56 9.86 1.80
N LEU A 102 8.75 9.55 1.31
CA LEU A 102 8.96 8.53 0.30
C LEU A 102 9.48 7.28 0.99
N LEU A 103 8.88 6.14 0.64
CA LEU A 103 9.27 4.84 1.12
C LEU A 103 9.80 4.03 -0.06
N PRO A 104 11.14 3.92 -0.21
CA PRO A 104 11.74 3.31 -1.38
C PRO A 104 11.27 1.88 -1.63
N ALA A 105 11.27 1.46 -2.89
CA ALA A 105 11.18 0.03 -3.19
C ALA A 105 12.36 -0.71 -2.54
N GLY A 106 12.13 -1.90 -2.02
CA GLY A 106 13.18 -2.68 -1.38
C GLY A 106 12.70 -3.74 -0.40
N SER A 107 13.69 -4.38 0.22
CA SER A 107 13.50 -5.41 1.23
C SER A 107 13.67 -4.82 2.63
N TYR A 108 12.64 -4.96 3.46
CA TYR A 108 12.64 -4.46 4.83
C TYR A 108 12.70 -5.62 5.83
N PRO A 109 13.52 -5.53 6.89
CA PRO A 109 13.56 -6.56 7.91
C PRO A 109 12.21 -6.66 8.63
N SER A 110 11.73 -7.89 8.81
CA SER A 110 10.53 -8.14 9.61
C SER A 110 10.79 -7.77 11.07
N ALA A 111 9.85 -7.06 11.67
CA ALA A 111 9.86 -6.66 13.08
C ALA A 111 8.71 -7.29 13.88
N GLY A 112 7.97 -8.22 13.26
CA GLY A 112 6.84 -8.91 13.86
C GLY A 112 5.87 -9.42 12.81
N SER A 113 4.74 -9.97 13.26
CA SER A 113 3.69 -10.45 12.39
C SER A 113 2.30 -10.12 12.93
N TYR A 114 1.32 -10.10 12.04
CA TYR A 114 -0.10 -9.99 12.34
C TYR A 114 -0.83 -11.15 11.67
N THR A 115 -1.70 -11.82 12.41
CA THR A 115 -2.59 -12.84 11.84
C THR A 115 -4.01 -12.29 11.82
N GLY A 116 -4.55 -12.18 10.60
CA GLY A 116 -5.92 -11.75 10.34
C GLY A 116 -6.96 -12.74 10.83
N LYS A 117 -8.22 -12.31 10.87
CA LYS A 117 -9.35 -13.18 11.26
C LYS A 117 -9.61 -14.30 10.26
N ASP A 118 -9.18 -14.11 9.02
CA ASP A 118 -9.15 -15.07 7.92
C ASP A 118 -8.01 -16.11 8.04
N GLY A 119 -7.15 -15.98 9.07
CA GLY A 119 -6.00 -16.85 9.30
C GLY A 119 -4.77 -16.47 8.47
N VAL A 120 -4.84 -15.44 7.64
CA VAL A 120 -3.69 -14.97 6.85
C VAL A 120 -2.68 -14.30 7.77
N THR A 121 -1.44 -14.78 7.76
CA THR A 121 -0.34 -14.17 8.52
C THR A 121 0.47 -13.25 7.64
N LEU A 122 0.56 -11.98 8.04
CA LEU A 122 1.37 -10.95 7.44
C LEU A 122 2.63 -10.72 8.29
N GLN A 123 3.80 -10.75 7.66
CA GLN A 123 5.02 -10.20 8.24
C GLN A 123 4.94 -8.67 8.18
N VAL A 124 5.42 -8.00 9.22
CA VAL A 124 5.34 -6.55 9.38
C VAL A 124 6.73 -5.98 9.60
N ALA A 125 7.17 -5.13 8.68
CA ALA A 125 8.33 -4.27 8.88
C ALA A 125 7.88 -2.96 9.52
N ARG A 126 8.58 -2.56 10.59
CA ARG A 126 8.39 -1.26 11.24
C ARG A 126 9.49 -0.33 10.78
N ILE A 127 9.10 0.73 10.08
CA ILE A 127 10.02 1.72 9.55
C ILE A 127 9.95 2.89 10.51
N VAL A 128 10.92 2.89 11.43
CA VAL A 128 10.96 3.82 12.55
C VAL A 128 11.02 5.24 12.00
N GLY A 129 10.07 6.08 12.44
CA GLY A 129 10.06 7.50 12.13
C GLY A 129 11.33 8.17 12.66
N SER A 130 11.93 8.99 11.82
CA SER A 130 13.18 9.74 11.93
C SER A 130 13.23 10.84 13.00
N GLY A 131 12.24 10.93 13.89
CA GLY A 131 12.14 11.98 14.90
C GLY A 131 10.73 12.56 15.01
N TYR A 132 10.61 13.73 15.62
CA TYR A 132 9.34 14.45 15.76
C TYR A 132 9.38 15.72 14.92
N SER A 133 8.26 16.02 14.28
CA SER A 133 7.96 17.34 13.73
C SER A 133 7.28 18.20 14.81
N SER A 134 7.51 19.51 14.78
CA SER A 134 6.93 20.45 15.74
C SER A 134 6.31 21.66 15.06
N PHE A 135 5.12 22.02 15.50
CA PHE A 135 4.49 23.28 15.11
C PHE A 135 5.25 24.50 15.60
N THR A 136 5.07 25.63 14.90
CA THR A 136 5.48 26.94 15.40
C THR A 136 4.74 27.29 16.68
N SER A 137 5.36 28.13 17.52
CA SER A 137 4.83 28.46 18.85
C SER A 137 3.55 29.29 18.84
N GLN A 138 3.19 29.96 17.74
CA GLN A 138 2.00 30.81 17.62
C GLN A 138 1.36 30.68 16.23
N PRO A 139 0.03 30.82 16.11
CA PRO A 139 -0.94 31.01 17.20
C PRO A 139 -1.12 29.76 18.08
N LYS A 140 -1.56 29.97 19.32
CA LYS A 140 -1.94 28.89 20.24
C LYS A 140 -3.32 28.36 19.87
N GLY A 141 -3.52 27.05 19.98
CA GLY A 141 -4.80 26.46 19.62
C GLY A 141 -4.76 24.95 19.46
N ARG A 142 -5.85 24.40 18.93
CA ARG A 142 -5.93 23.00 18.54
C ARG A 142 -5.96 22.93 17.03
N PHE A 143 -5.03 22.20 16.45
CA PHE A 143 -4.84 22.12 15.00
C PHE A 143 -4.70 20.66 14.58
N ALA A 144 -5.31 20.31 13.46
CA ALA A 144 -5.20 18.98 12.89
C ALA A 144 -3.92 18.80 12.08
N VAL A 145 -3.36 17.59 12.16
CA VAL A 145 -2.40 17.03 11.20
C VAL A 145 -3.05 15.80 10.61
N THR A 146 -3.03 15.70 9.28
CA THR A 146 -3.47 14.54 8.53
C THR A 146 -2.30 13.97 7.76
N ALA A 147 -2.10 12.67 7.83
CA ALA A 147 -1.22 11.97 6.89
C ALA A 147 -1.99 10.90 6.12
N THR A 148 -1.66 10.73 4.85
CA THR A 148 -2.36 9.84 3.92
C THR A 148 -1.36 9.11 3.03
N VAL A 149 -1.48 7.78 2.94
CA VAL A 149 -0.82 6.96 1.93
C VAL A 149 -1.46 7.29 0.58
N THR A 150 -0.77 8.05 -0.26
CA THR A 150 -1.23 8.46 -1.59
C THR A 150 -0.66 7.60 -2.71
N ARG A 151 0.42 6.86 -2.44
CA ARG A 151 0.95 5.81 -3.31
C ARG A 151 1.31 4.58 -2.50
N GLY A 152 0.92 3.41 -2.99
CA GLY A 152 1.05 2.12 -2.30
C GLY A 152 -0.31 1.54 -1.92
N ARG A 153 -0.38 0.23 -1.68
CA ARG A 153 -1.62 -0.43 -1.28
C ARG A 153 -1.85 -0.26 0.21
N VAL A 154 -3.06 0.08 0.63
CA VAL A 154 -3.47 0.11 2.04
C VAL A 154 -4.24 -1.18 2.34
N HIS A 155 -4.08 -1.71 3.55
CA HIS A 155 -4.86 -2.87 3.99
C HIS A 155 -6.37 -2.52 4.00
N PRO A 156 -7.24 -3.30 3.32
CA PRO A 156 -8.64 -2.93 3.10
C PRO A 156 -9.52 -3.07 4.34
N GLY A 157 -9.12 -3.89 5.31
CA GLY A 157 -9.94 -4.19 6.49
C GLY A 157 -9.92 -3.10 7.56
N ALA A 158 -11.10 -2.77 8.10
CA ALA A 158 -11.29 -1.89 9.26
C ALA A 158 -11.15 -2.61 10.61
N ASP A 159 -10.54 -3.81 10.64
CA ASP A 159 -10.33 -4.55 11.89
C ASP A 159 -9.40 -3.73 12.81
N PRO A 160 -9.83 -3.37 14.04
CA PRO A 160 -9.01 -2.54 14.93
C PRO A 160 -7.66 -3.17 15.27
N LYS A 161 -7.59 -4.52 15.31
CA LYS A 161 -6.31 -5.23 15.50
C LYS A 161 -5.40 -5.08 14.28
N ALA A 162 -5.93 -5.18 13.06
CA ALA A 162 -5.19 -4.91 11.83
C ALA A 162 -4.67 -3.47 11.82
N GLN A 163 -5.50 -2.47 12.14
CA GLN A 163 -5.07 -1.07 12.18
C GLN A 163 -3.94 -0.85 13.21
N THR A 164 -4.05 -1.47 14.38
CA THR A 164 -2.99 -1.39 15.40
C THR A 164 -1.68 -2.04 14.94
N ALA A 165 -1.76 -3.09 14.12
CA ALA A 165 -0.61 -3.86 13.66
C ALA A 165 0.00 -3.38 12.33
N LEU A 166 -0.82 -2.84 11.43
CA LEU A 166 -0.43 -2.48 10.07
C LEU A 166 -0.43 -0.96 9.84
N GLY A 167 -1.09 -0.19 10.70
CA GLY A 167 -1.32 1.24 10.51
C GLY A 167 -2.57 1.53 9.68
N PHE A 168 -2.78 2.81 9.41
CA PHE A 168 -3.91 3.34 8.66
C PHE A 168 -3.49 3.74 7.24
N GLY A 169 -4.44 3.82 6.31
CA GLY A 169 -4.22 4.49 5.03
C GLY A 169 -4.23 6.01 5.17
N THR A 170 -5.15 6.53 5.98
CA THR A 170 -5.22 7.93 6.37
C THR A 170 -5.47 8.01 7.86
N GLN A 171 -4.79 8.93 8.53
CA GLN A 171 -5.04 9.25 9.92
C GLN A 171 -4.92 10.74 10.17
N THR A 172 -5.86 11.26 10.95
CA THR A 172 -5.88 12.65 11.40
C THR A 172 -5.76 12.69 12.92
N LEU A 173 -4.92 13.58 13.44
CA LEU A 173 -4.81 13.89 14.86
C LEU A 173 -4.95 15.38 15.10
N SER A 174 -5.70 15.75 16.13
CA SER A 174 -5.73 17.13 16.62
C SER A 174 -4.74 17.32 17.77
N LEU A 175 -3.79 18.22 17.59
CA LEU A 175 -2.74 18.55 18.55
C LEU A 175 -3.00 19.92 19.17
N VAL A 176 -2.66 20.09 20.44
CA VAL A 176 -2.65 21.41 21.09
C VAL A 176 -1.27 22.03 20.88
N ALA A 177 -1.17 23.23 20.32
CA ALA A 177 0.06 23.98 20.05
C ALA A 177 0.16 25.22 20.95
#